data_AF-A0A822BEK9-F1
#
_entry.id   AF-A0A822BEK9-F1
#
_cell.length_a   1.000
_cell.length_b   1.000
_cell.length_c   1.000
_cell.angle_alpha   90.00
_cell.angle_beta   90.00
_cell.angle_gamma   90.00
#
_symmetry.space_group_name_H-M   'P 1'
#
loop_
_entity.id
_entity.type
_entity.pdbx_description
1 polymer ?
#
loop_
_entity_poly.entity_id
_entity_poly.type
_entity_poly.pdbx_seq_one_letter_code
_entity_poly.pdbx_strand_id
1 'polypeptide(L)'
;MYQQSSSSSSGDTATKIQSTFHNHPARMRLKNRTTWKIHEKLEYSSEQTEEKLRDMFEKLLKASDTLSPSVTKLLQTAGLPIEEKELLRLTNPDNIQVESNYRGPHIKSPITRSTFVDLIEAFQKGQ
;
A
#
# COMPACT_ATOMS: atom_id res chain seq x y z
N MET A 1 -42.38 35.94 33.47
CA MET A 1 -41.38 36.42 34.45
C MET A 1 -40.25 35.39 34.50
N TYR A 2 -39.09 35.73 33.95
CA TYR A 2 -37.88 34.93 34.12
C TYR A 2 -37.28 35.30 35.48
N GLN A 3 -37.32 34.40 36.45
CA GLN A 3 -36.50 34.52 37.65
C GLN A 3 -35.76 33.21 37.92
N GLN A 4 -34.43 33.36 37.90
CA GLN A 4 -33.44 32.79 38.82
C GLN A 4 -33.33 31.26 38.85
N SER A 5 -32.14 30.71 38.57
CA SER A 5 -31.17 30.60 39.67
C SER A 5 -29.72 30.65 39.17
N SER A 6 -29.01 31.70 39.56
CA SER A 6 -27.57 31.89 39.35
C SER A 6 -26.74 31.44 40.56
N SER A 7 -27.23 30.51 41.40
CA SER A 7 -26.66 30.26 42.74
C SER A 7 -26.03 28.89 42.98
N SER A 8 -25.76 28.07 41.95
CA SER A 8 -25.20 26.71 42.14
C SER A 8 -23.72 26.54 41.74
N SER A 9 -23.01 27.63 41.41
CA SER A 9 -21.68 27.56 40.78
C SER A 9 -20.60 26.85 41.62
N SER A 10 -20.67 26.89 42.95
CA SER A 10 -19.61 26.31 43.81
C SER A 10 -19.87 24.84 44.20
N GLY A 11 -21.14 24.44 44.33
CA GLY A 11 -21.50 23.05 44.61
C GLY A 11 -21.35 22.17 43.38
N ASP A 12 -21.83 22.65 42.23
CA ASP A 12 -21.79 21.92 40.95
C ASP A 12 -20.36 21.67 40.46
N THR A 13 -19.45 22.60 40.74
CA THR A 13 -18.02 22.46 40.40
C THR A 13 -17.34 21.41 41.26
N ALA A 14 -17.60 21.40 42.57
CA ALA A 14 -17.06 20.39 43.49
C ALA A 14 -17.51 18.97 43.11
N THR A 15 -18.79 18.77 42.78
CA THR A 15 -19.32 17.46 42.37
C THR A 15 -18.74 17.00 41.03
N LYS A 16 -18.53 17.92 40.07
CA LYS A 16 -17.85 17.64 38.80
C LYS A 16 -16.39 17.23 39.00
N ILE A 17 -15.67 17.89 39.92
CA ILE A 17 -14.28 17.55 40.26
C ILE A 17 -14.22 16.14 40.86
N GLN A 18 -15.10 15.84 41.82
CA GLN A 18 -15.17 14.52 42.46
C GLN A 18 -15.51 13.40 41.47
N SER A 19 -16.51 13.62 40.61
CA SER A 19 -16.88 12.68 39.54
C SER A 19 -15.72 12.46 38.56
N THR A 20 -15.03 13.53 38.17
CA THR A 20 -13.88 13.43 37.25
C THR A 20 -12.73 12.65 37.88
N PHE A 21 -12.43 12.91 39.16
CA PHE A 21 -11.39 12.20 39.91
C PHE A 21 -11.72 10.70 40.04
N HIS A 22 -12.94 10.35 40.43
CA HIS A 22 -13.36 8.96 40.59
C HIS A 22 -13.34 8.18 39.27
N ASN A 23 -13.68 8.84 38.16
CA ASN A 23 -13.69 8.23 36.84
C ASN A 23 -12.32 8.24 36.12
N HIS A 24 -11.34 9.01 36.62
CA HIS A 24 -10.02 9.12 36.00
C HIS A 24 -9.31 7.76 35.82
N PRO A 25 -9.29 6.84 36.81
CA PRO A 25 -8.65 5.53 36.64
C PRO A 25 -9.30 4.68 35.53
N ALA A 26 -10.62 4.72 35.40
CA ALA A 26 -11.33 4.01 34.34
C ALA A 26 -10.97 4.58 32.96
N ARG A 27 -10.91 5.92 32.83
CA ARG A 27 -10.45 6.59 31.61
C ARG A 27 -9.00 6.23 31.28
N MET A 28 -8.11 6.19 32.26
CA MET A 28 -6.71 5.79 32.06
C MET A 28 -6.57 4.34 31.60
N ARG A 29 -7.34 3.41 32.17
CA ARG A 29 -7.36 2.00 31.73
C ARG A 29 -7.85 1.87 30.28
N LEU A 30 -8.88 2.61 29.90
CA LEU A 30 -9.37 2.63 28.52
C LEU A 30 -8.30 3.19 27.56
N LYS A 31 -7.65 4.30 27.92
CA LYS A 31 -6.54 4.86 27.13
C LYS A 31 -5.42 3.84 26.93
N ASN A 32 -4.95 3.22 28.02
CA ASN A 32 -3.90 2.21 27.95
C ASN A 32 -4.31 1.00 27.10
N ARG A 33 -5.54 0.52 27.25
CA ARG A 33 -6.06 -0.61 26.45
C ARG A 33 -6.15 -0.26 24.97
N THR A 34 -6.59 0.96 24.63
CA THR A 34 -6.65 1.41 23.23
C THR A 34 -5.25 1.55 22.65
N THR A 35 -4.31 2.17 23.38
CA THR A 35 -2.90 2.27 22.95
C THR A 35 -2.27 0.89 22.74
N TRP A 36 -2.49 -0.04 23.68
CA TRP A 36 -2.01 -1.42 23.54
C TRP A 36 -2.58 -2.11 22.30
N LYS A 37 -3.90 -1.99 22.05
CA LYS A 37 -4.52 -2.55 20.85
C LYS A 37 -4.01 -1.94 19.55
N ILE A 38 -3.66 -0.65 19.55
CA ILE A 38 -3.04 -0.01 18.39
C ILE A 38 -1.65 -0.63 18.15
N HIS A 39 -0.85 -0.74 19.21
CA HIS A 39 0.49 -1.32 19.13
C HIS A 39 0.46 -2.77 18.65
N GLU A 40 -0.39 -3.61 19.25
CA GLU A 40 -0.60 -5.00 18.85
C GLU A 40 -0.97 -5.14 17.36
N LYS A 41 -1.89 -4.31 16.87
CA LYS A 41 -2.28 -4.31 15.46
C LYS A 41 -1.16 -3.85 14.53
N LEU A 42 -0.38 -2.86 14.95
CA LEU A 42 0.76 -2.37 14.18
C LEU A 42 1.87 -3.43 14.10
N GLU A 43 2.18 -4.08 15.22
CA GLU A 43 3.14 -5.20 15.30
C GLU A 43 2.72 -6.32 14.34
N TYR A 44 1.47 -6.77 14.42
CA TYR A 44 0.96 -7.84 13.57
C TYR A 44 0.95 -7.47 12.08
N SER A 45 0.60 -6.22 11.75
CA SER A 45 0.65 -5.74 10.36
C SER A 45 2.09 -5.61 9.85
N SER A 46 3.04 -5.29 10.73
CA SER A 46 4.46 -5.21 10.42
C SER A 46 5.01 -6.59 10.07
N GLU A 47 4.78 -7.58 10.94
CA GLU A 47 5.19 -8.98 10.72
C GLU A 47 4.66 -9.53 9.38
N GLN A 48 3.36 -9.34 9.13
CA GLN A 48 2.72 -9.72 7.87
C GLN A 48 3.35 -9.04 6.64
N THR A 49 3.78 -7.80 6.77
CA THR A 49 4.39 -7.05 5.67
C THR A 49 5.81 -7.53 5.42
N GLU A 50 6.59 -7.81 6.47
CA GLU A 50 7.93 -8.37 6.37
C GLU A 50 7.92 -9.73 5.66
N GLU A 51 7.02 -10.63 6.05
CA GLU A 51 6.90 -11.96 5.43
C GLU A 51 6.53 -11.86 3.94
N LYS A 52 5.59 -10.98 3.60
CA LYS A 52 5.19 -10.74 2.20
C LYS A 52 6.31 -10.15 1.37
N LEU A 53 7.06 -9.19 1.94
CA LEU A 53 8.22 -8.62 1.26
C LEU A 53 9.26 -9.69 0.99
N ARG A 54 9.57 -10.55 1.98
CA ARG A 54 10.50 -11.65 1.81
C ARG A 54 10.06 -12.62 0.71
N ASP A 55 8.79 -13.04 0.69
CA ASP A 55 8.26 -13.93 -0.36
C ASP A 55 8.33 -13.28 -1.75
N MET A 56 7.98 -11.99 -1.86
CA MET A 56 8.13 -11.24 -3.10
C MET A 56 9.59 -11.19 -3.56
N PHE A 57 10.52 -10.88 -2.66
CA PHE A 57 11.95 -10.83 -2.98
C PHE A 57 12.49 -12.20 -3.38
N GLU A 58 12.10 -13.27 -2.69
CA GLU A 58 12.48 -14.63 -3.05
C GLU A 58 11.99 -15.01 -4.46
N LYS A 59 10.75 -14.65 -4.79
CA LYS A 59 10.19 -14.82 -6.15
C LYS A 59 10.96 -13.99 -7.19
N LEU A 60 11.31 -12.74 -6.87
CA LEU A 60 12.10 -11.89 -7.76
C LEU A 60 13.51 -12.43 -7.97
N LEU A 61 14.17 -12.94 -6.93
CA LEU A 61 15.49 -13.58 -7.00
C LEU A 61 15.45 -14.83 -7.90
N LYS A 62 14.48 -15.73 -7.67
CA LYS A 62 14.28 -16.92 -8.52
C LYS A 62 13.99 -16.55 -9.98
N ALA A 63 13.19 -15.49 -10.19
CA ALA A 63 12.93 -14.99 -11.52
C ALA A 63 14.19 -14.36 -12.13
N SER A 64 15.05 -13.69 -11.36
CA SER A 64 16.23 -12.98 -11.86
C SER A 64 17.22 -13.87 -12.60
N ASP A 65 17.33 -15.15 -12.22
CA ASP A 65 18.14 -16.15 -12.93
C ASP A 65 17.59 -16.48 -14.33
N THR A 66 16.28 -16.25 -14.53
CA THR A 66 15.57 -16.49 -15.80
C THR A 66 15.29 -15.18 -16.55
N LEU A 67 15.46 -14.02 -15.90
CA LEU A 67 15.12 -12.72 -16.47
C LEU A 67 16.20 -12.24 -17.45
N SER A 68 15.75 -11.49 -18.46
CA SER A 68 16.66 -10.85 -19.42
C SER A 68 17.68 -9.95 -18.71
N PRO A 69 18.93 -9.89 -19.18
CA PRO A 69 19.99 -9.04 -18.62
C PRO A 69 19.61 -7.55 -18.57
N SER A 70 18.64 -7.11 -19.37
CA SER A 70 18.08 -5.76 -19.30
C SER A 70 17.29 -5.52 -18.00
N VAL A 71 16.48 -6.50 -17.60
CA VAL A 71 15.63 -6.44 -16.41
C VAL A 71 16.47 -6.55 -15.14
N THR A 72 17.50 -7.40 -15.13
CA THR A 72 18.43 -7.51 -13.99
C THR A 72 19.22 -6.22 -13.79
N LYS A 73 19.70 -5.59 -14.87
CA LYS A 73 20.35 -4.27 -14.79
C LYS A 73 19.40 -3.18 -14.28
N LEU A 74 18.12 -3.21 -14.67
CA LEU A 74 17.09 -2.29 -14.17
C LEU A 74 16.83 -2.49 -12.67
N LEU A 75 16.73 -3.74 -12.20
CA LEU A 75 16.55 -4.07 -10.78
C LEU A 75 17.76 -3.64 -9.93
N GLN A 76 18.98 -3.83 -10.43
CA GLN A 76 20.21 -3.40 -9.75
C GLN A 76 20.37 -1.88 -9.67
N THR A 77 19.75 -1.15 -10.59
CA THR A 77 19.83 0.32 -10.67
C THR A 77 18.59 1.01 -10.09
N ALA A 78 17.62 0.24 -9.60
CA ALA A 78 16.39 0.77 -8.99
C ALA A 78 16.73 1.64 -7.76
N GLY A 79 16.35 2.92 -7.82
CA GLY A 79 16.61 3.91 -6.77
C GLY A 79 17.89 4.71 -6.94
N LEU A 80 18.72 4.40 -7.96
CA LEU A 80 19.85 5.24 -8.34
C LEU A 80 19.44 6.21 -9.47
N PRO A 81 20.07 7.40 -9.54
CA PRO A 81 19.86 8.30 -10.67
C PRO A 81 20.42 7.66 -11.95
N ILE A 82 19.53 7.17 -12.81
CA ILE A 82 19.85 6.62 -14.14
C ILE A 82 19.61 7.71 -15.18
N GLU A 83 20.52 7.86 -16.15
CA GLU A 83 20.33 8.74 -17.30
C GLU A 83 19.11 8.28 -18.11
N GLU A 84 18.21 9.20 -18.46
CA GLU A 84 16.95 8.91 -19.17
C GLU A 84 17.16 8.04 -20.43
N LYS A 85 18.26 8.28 -21.16
CA LYS A 85 18.63 7.51 -22.35
C LYS A 85 18.91 6.04 -22.06
N GLU A 86 19.59 5.73 -20.94
CA GLU A 86 19.81 4.35 -20.52
C GLU A 86 18.49 3.72 -20.04
N LEU A 87 17.63 4.49 -19.36
CA LEU A 87 16.32 4.00 -18.93
C LEU A 87 15.48 3.57 -20.14
N LEU A 88 15.36 4.41 -21.17
CA LEU A 88 14.64 4.13 -22.41
C LEU A 88 15.20 2.91 -23.15
N ARG A 89 16.52 2.71 -23.11
CA ARG A 89 17.16 1.53 -23.71
C ARG A 89 16.80 0.25 -22.96
N LEU A 90 16.75 0.30 -21.62
CA LEU A 90 16.47 -0.87 -20.79
C LEU A 90 14.98 -1.26 -20.79
N THR A 91 14.08 -0.30 -21.00
CA THR A 91 12.62 -0.50 -21.02
C THR A 91 12.03 -0.61 -22.42
N ASN A 92 12.85 -0.75 -23.47
CA ASN A 92 12.34 -0.88 -24.83
C ASN A 92 11.49 -2.16 -24.99
N PRO A 93 10.18 -2.05 -25.31
CA PRO A 93 9.30 -3.20 -25.46
C PRO A 93 9.70 -4.13 -26.60
N ASP A 94 10.39 -3.63 -27.63
CA ASP A 94 10.83 -4.44 -28.78
C ASP A 94 11.91 -5.46 -28.39
N ASN A 95 12.58 -5.26 -27.26
CA ASN A 95 13.61 -6.18 -26.75
C ASN A 95 13.02 -7.31 -25.88
N ILE A 96 11.71 -7.30 -25.63
CA ILE A 96 11.04 -8.34 -24.86
C ILE A 96 10.76 -9.52 -25.79
N GLN A 97 11.45 -10.65 -25.56
CA GLN A 97 11.19 -11.89 -26.28
C GLN A 97 9.86 -12.47 -25.80
N VAL A 98 8.89 -12.57 -26.72
CA VAL A 98 7.60 -13.22 -26.47
C VAL A 98 7.70 -14.68 -26.92
N GLU A 99 7.22 -15.59 -26.08
CA GLU A 99 7.19 -17.02 -26.40
C GLU A 99 6.41 -17.30 -27.68
N SER A 100 6.92 -18.20 -28.51
CA SER A 100 6.29 -18.56 -29.80
C SER A 100 4.90 -19.22 -29.64
N ASN A 101 4.57 -19.69 -28.44
CA ASN A 101 3.29 -20.29 -28.12
C ASN A 101 2.20 -19.28 -27.68
N TYR A 102 2.57 -18.01 -27.46
CA TYR A 102 1.63 -17.01 -26.97
C TYR A 102 0.56 -16.74 -28.04
N ARG A 103 -0.70 -17.01 -27.70
CA ARG A 103 -1.85 -16.83 -28.61
C ARG A 103 -2.63 -15.53 -28.39
N GLY A 104 -2.25 -14.75 -27.38
CA GLY A 104 -2.91 -13.50 -27.04
C GLY A 104 -2.48 -12.34 -27.96
N PRO A 105 -3.06 -11.15 -27.78
CA PRO A 105 -2.75 -9.98 -28.59
C PRO A 105 -1.30 -9.52 -28.43
N HIS A 106 -0.61 -9.32 -29.56
CA HIS A 106 0.73 -8.72 -29.56
C HIS A 106 0.62 -7.18 -29.67
N ILE A 107 1.00 -6.48 -28.60
CA ILE A 107 0.99 -5.02 -28.55
C ILE A 107 2.32 -4.49 -29.09
N LYS A 108 2.26 -3.55 -30.03
CA LYS A 108 3.43 -2.83 -30.57
C LYS A 108 3.23 -1.32 -30.41
N SER A 109 4.33 -0.61 -30.24
CA SER A 109 4.32 0.86 -30.23
C SER A 109 4.50 1.39 -31.66
N PRO A 110 3.80 2.46 -32.06
CA PRO A 110 2.74 3.17 -31.33
C PRO A 110 1.42 2.38 -31.32
N ILE A 111 0.70 2.45 -30.18
CA ILE A 111 -0.61 1.80 -30.03
C ILE A 111 -1.60 2.47 -30.97
N THR A 112 -2.15 1.69 -31.89
CA THR A 112 -3.12 2.14 -32.89
C THR A 112 -4.54 1.77 -32.45
N ARG A 113 -5.56 2.50 -32.93
CA ARG A 113 -6.96 2.21 -32.62
C ARG A 113 -7.37 0.77 -32.94
N SER A 114 -6.85 0.19 -34.04
CA SER A 114 -7.07 -1.22 -34.39
C SER A 114 -6.53 -2.16 -33.31
N THR A 115 -5.27 -1.98 -32.90
CA THR A 115 -4.66 -2.80 -31.84
C THR A 115 -5.41 -2.72 -30.51
N PHE A 116 -6.06 -1.60 -30.22
CA PHE A 116 -6.88 -1.44 -29.02
C PHE A 116 -8.21 -2.21 -29.11
N VAL A 117 -8.83 -2.23 -30.29
CA VAL A 117 -10.04 -3.03 -30.54
C VAL A 117 -9.73 -4.52 -30.43
N ASP A 118 -8.63 -4.97 -31.04
CA ASP A 118 -8.18 -6.37 -31.00
C ASP A 118 -7.90 -6.82 -29.55
N LEU A 119 -7.32 -5.94 -28.74
CA LEU A 119 -7.08 -6.18 -27.31
C LEU A 119 -8.39 -6.38 -26.54
N ILE A 120 -9.38 -5.51 -26.75
CA ILE A 120 -10.69 -5.61 -26.11
C ILE A 120 -11.39 -6.91 -26.52
N GLU A 121 -11.33 -7.26 -27.81
CA GLU A 121 -11.98 -8.46 -28.33
C GLU A 121 -11.34 -9.74 -27.78
N ALA A 122 -10.01 -9.79 -27.67
CA ALA A 122 -9.32 -10.91 -27.05
C ALA A 122 -9.67 -11.06 -25.56
N PHE A 123 -9.75 -9.95 -24.83
CA PHE A 123 -10.12 -9.95 -23.41
C PHE A 123 -11.56 -10.45 -23.20
N GLN A 124 -12.48 -10.07 -24.09
CA GLN A 124 -13.87 -10.57 -24.07
C GLN A 124 -13.95 -12.07 -24.37
N LYS A 125 -13.06 -12.60 -25.21
CA LYS A 125 -12.98 -14.03 -25.56
C LYS A 125 -12.21 -14.87 -24.53
N GLY A 126 -11.63 -14.25 -23.51
CA GLY A 126 -10.83 -14.93 -22.48
C GLY A 126 -9.51 -15.48 -23.02
N GLN A 127 -8.93 -14.84 -24.04
CA GLN A 127 -7.62 -15.15 -24.61
C GLN A 127 -6.50 -14.26 -24.05
#